data_AF-A0ABD0Q4M0-F1
#
_entry.id   AF-A0ABD0Q4M0-F1
#
_cell.length_a   1.000
_cell.length_b   1.000
_cell.length_c   1.000
_cell.angle_alpha   90.00
_cell.angle_beta   90.00
_cell.angle_gamma   90.00
#
_symmetry.space_group_name_H-M   'P 1'
#
loop_
_entity.id
_entity.type
_entity.pdbx_description
1 polymer ?
#
loop_
_entity_poly.entity_id
_entity_poly.type
_entity_poly.pdbx_seq_one_letter_code
_entity_poly.pdbx_strand_id
1 'polypeptide(L)'
;ANLDESQMSSSPFLRALMTAVCKAAVKDESTSCRVDTAIIQRRLPILHKYLNSDTERQLQALYALQSLIVALDQPPNLLRMFFDCLYDEDVISEDAFYQWETSKDPAEQQGKGVALKSVTAFFT
;
A
#
# COMPACT_ATOMS: atom_id res chain seq x y z
N ALA A 1 3.78 1.99 -24.20
CA ALA A 1 4.66 2.98 -23.55
C ALA A 1 5.65 2.19 -22.69
N ASN A 2 6.93 2.21 -23.06
CA ASN A 2 7.96 1.52 -22.29
C ASN A 2 8.69 2.58 -21.48
N LEU A 3 8.56 2.52 -20.16
CA LEU A 3 9.39 3.28 -19.24
C LEU A 3 10.81 2.68 -19.25
N ASP A 4 11.84 3.48 -19.04
CA ASP A 4 13.21 2.98 -18.88
C ASP A 4 13.39 2.34 -17.48
N GLU A 5 14.35 1.42 -17.31
CA GLU A 5 14.55 0.68 -16.05
C GLU A 5 14.80 1.58 -14.82
N SER A 6 15.45 2.72 -15.02
CA SER A 6 15.67 3.73 -13.96
C SER A 6 14.36 4.38 -13.51
N GLN A 7 13.41 4.59 -14.42
CA GLN A 7 12.09 5.14 -14.13
C GLN A 7 11.20 4.12 -13.42
N MET A 8 11.32 2.83 -13.77
CA MET A 8 10.59 1.73 -13.12
C MET A 8 11.03 1.46 -11.67
N SER A 9 12.13 2.07 -11.23
CA SER A 9 12.66 1.95 -9.87
C SER A 9 12.44 3.22 -9.04
N SER A 10 11.85 4.26 -9.63
CA SER A 10 11.69 5.55 -8.96
C SER A 10 10.54 5.51 -7.94
N SER A 11 10.70 6.19 -6.79
CA SER A 11 9.65 6.31 -5.78
C SER A 11 8.31 6.78 -6.36
N PRO A 12 8.25 7.79 -7.26
CA PRO A 12 6.99 8.20 -7.89
C PRO A 12 6.32 7.09 -8.70
N PHE A 13 7.09 6.28 -9.44
CA PHE A 13 6.52 5.17 -10.20
C PHE A 13 5.94 4.10 -9.29
N LEU A 14 6.67 3.70 -8.24
CA LEU A 14 6.22 2.68 -7.29
C LEU A 14 4.95 3.13 -6.56
N ARG A 15 4.91 4.40 -6.14
CA ARG A 15 3.73 5.00 -5.52
C ARG A 15 2.55 5.03 -6.48
N ALA A 16 2.77 5.39 -7.76
CA ALA A 16 1.73 5.42 -8.78
C ALA A 16 1.19 4.01 -9.09
N LEU A 17 2.08 3.01 -9.22
CA LEU A 17 1.73 1.61 -9.40
C LEU A 17 0.84 1.12 -8.27
N MET A 18 1.29 1.30 -7.02
CA MET A 18 0.54 0.87 -5.85
C MET A 18 -0.83 1.56 -5.75
N THR A 19 -0.84 2.88 -5.95
CA THR A 19 -2.09 3.67 -5.94
C THR A 19 -3.06 3.19 -7.02
N ALA A 20 -2.59 2.92 -8.23
CA ALA A 20 -3.43 2.48 -9.33
C ALA A 20 -4.04 1.10 -9.07
N VAL A 21 -3.24 0.15 -8.55
CA VAL A 21 -3.73 -1.19 -8.20
C VAL A 21 -4.75 -1.12 -7.07
N CYS A 22 -4.45 -0.38 -5.99
CA CYS A 22 -5.38 -0.25 -4.86
C CYS A 22 -6.67 0.46 -5.25
N LYS A 23 -6.61 1.57 -6.00
CA LYS A 23 -7.81 2.26 -6.50
C LYS A 23 -8.70 1.34 -7.32
N ALA A 24 -8.10 0.50 -8.18
CA ALA A 24 -8.87 -0.47 -8.96
C ALA A 24 -9.50 -1.56 -8.09
N ALA A 25 -8.88 -1.89 -6.95
CA ALA A 25 -9.37 -2.90 -6.01
C ALA A 25 -10.40 -2.35 -5.00
N VAL A 26 -10.53 -1.03 -4.83
CA VAL A 26 -11.56 -0.46 -3.95
C VAL A 26 -12.93 -0.61 -4.59
N LYS A 27 -13.83 -1.28 -3.89
CA LYS A 27 -15.26 -1.29 -4.18
C LYS A 27 -15.98 -0.35 -3.23
N ASP A 28 -16.71 0.60 -3.80
CA ASP A 28 -17.62 1.46 -3.05
C ASP A 28 -19.00 0.80 -3.02
N GLU A 29 -19.35 0.22 -1.88
CA GLU A 29 -20.72 -0.19 -1.59
C GLU A 29 -21.35 0.90 -0.74
N SER A 30 -22.66 1.17 -0.93
CA SER A 30 -23.42 2.31 -0.40
C SER A 30 -23.25 2.65 1.10
N THR A 31 -22.65 1.77 1.88
CA THR A 31 -22.39 1.94 3.33
C THR A 31 -20.99 1.52 3.78
N SER A 32 -20.12 1.00 2.89
CA SER A 32 -18.77 0.55 3.26
C SER A 32 -17.85 0.37 2.05
N CYS A 33 -16.60 0.84 2.17
CA CYS A 33 -15.55 0.48 1.22
C CYS A 33 -15.00 -0.91 1.52
N ARG A 34 -14.76 -1.72 0.49
CA ARG A 34 -14.13 -3.05 0.59
C ARG A 34 -12.99 -3.19 -0.41
N VAL A 35 -12.09 -4.12 -0.12
CA VAL A 35 -11.02 -4.52 -1.05
C VAL A 35 -11.49 -5.75 -1.85
N ASP A 36 -11.51 -5.63 -3.18
CA ASP A 36 -11.62 -6.76 -4.08
C ASP A 36 -10.25 -7.44 -4.23
N THR A 37 -10.01 -8.46 -3.40
CA THR A 37 -8.75 -9.21 -3.39
C THR A 37 -8.47 -9.90 -4.72
N ALA A 38 -9.50 -10.25 -5.51
CA ALA A 38 -9.31 -10.85 -6.82
C ALA A 38 -8.60 -9.90 -7.81
N ILE A 39 -8.78 -8.59 -7.64
CA ILE A 39 -8.07 -7.58 -8.45
C ILE A 39 -6.60 -7.52 -8.05
N ILE A 40 -6.30 -7.56 -6.74
CA ILE A 40 -4.92 -7.58 -6.24
C ILE A 40 -4.20 -8.85 -6.70
N GLN A 41 -4.85 -10.01 -6.54
CA GLN A 41 -4.33 -11.32 -6.95
C GLN A 41 -3.95 -11.35 -8.44
N ARG A 42 -4.80 -10.79 -9.31
CA ARG A 42 -4.52 -10.66 -10.75
C ARG A 42 -3.33 -9.74 -11.07
N ARG A 43 -2.93 -8.87 -10.14
CA ARG A 43 -1.81 -7.93 -10.27
C ARG A 43 -0.57 -8.35 -9.49
N LEU A 44 -0.58 -9.50 -8.80
CA LEU A 44 0.60 -9.99 -8.08
C LEU A 44 1.87 -10.08 -8.95
N PRO A 45 1.84 -10.57 -10.21
CA PRO A 45 3.06 -10.66 -11.00
C PRO A 45 3.75 -9.30 -11.22
N ILE A 46 2.98 -8.22 -11.35
CA ILE A 46 3.54 -6.88 -11.50
C ILE A 46 3.94 -6.28 -10.14
N LEU A 47 3.18 -6.53 -9.08
CA LEU A 47 3.52 -6.06 -7.74
C LEU A 47 4.83 -6.68 -7.28
N HIS A 48 4.99 -8.00 -7.38
CA HIS A 48 6.25 -8.66 -7.03
C HIS A 48 7.42 -8.18 -7.89
N LYS A 49 7.21 -8.03 -9.21
CA LYS A 49 8.28 -7.58 -10.11
C LYS A 49 8.89 -6.24 -9.69
N TYR A 50 8.08 -5.32 -9.17
CA TYR A 50 8.53 -3.95 -8.89
C TYR A 50 8.75 -3.65 -7.41
N LEU A 51 8.09 -4.38 -6.50
CA LEU A 51 8.13 -4.13 -5.05
C LEU A 51 8.96 -5.16 -4.28
N ASN A 52 9.05 -6.41 -4.75
CA ASN A 52 9.69 -7.49 -3.99
C ASN A 52 11.23 -7.52 -4.11
N SER A 53 11.84 -6.46 -4.66
CA SER A 53 13.30 -6.41 -4.84
C SER A 53 14.03 -5.94 -3.59
N ASP A 54 13.44 -5.02 -2.81
CA ASP A 54 14.04 -4.48 -1.59
C ASP A 54 12.97 -3.82 -0.67
N THR A 55 13.31 -3.66 0.61
CA THR A 55 12.42 -3.07 1.63
C THR A 55 12.04 -1.62 1.33
N GLU A 56 12.94 -0.83 0.73
CA GLU A 56 12.66 0.59 0.44
C GLU A 56 11.52 0.73 -0.58
N ARG A 57 11.48 -0.12 -1.60
CA ARG A 57 10.37 -0.16 -2.56
C ARG A 57 9.05 -0.53 -1.90
N GLN A 58 9.08 -1.47 -0.97
CA GLN A 58 7.91 -1.88 -0.19
C GLN A 58 7.41 -0.72 0.69
N LEU A 59 8.32 0.03 1.31
CA LEU A 59 7.98 1.26 2.04
C LEU A 59 7.31 2.29 1.14
N GLN A 60 7.82 2.50 -0.09
CA GLN A 60 7.16 3.40 -1.05
C GLN A 60 5.72 2.98 -1.38
N ALA A 61 5.44 1.67 -1.45
CA ALA A 61 4.08 1.16 -1.60
C ALA A 61 3.21 1.46 -0.36
N LEU A 62 3.73 1.26 0.85
CA LEU A 62 3.01 1.55 2.09
C LEU A 62 2.70 3.04 2.27
N TYR A 63 3.63 3.93 1.91
CA TYR A 63 3.40 5.38 1.91
C TYR A 63 2.35 5.81 0.87
N ALA A 64 2.36 5.18 -0.30
CA ALA A 64 1.33 5.40 -1.31
C ALA A 64 -0.06 4.99 -0.81
N LEU A 65 -0.14 3.83 -0.16
CA LEU A 65 -1.37 3.30 0.39
C LEU A 65 -1.91 4.18 1.53
N GLN A 66 -1.04 4.63 2.45
CA GLN A 66 -1.38 5.62 3.47
C GLN A 66 -1.99 6.88 2.83
N SER A 67 -1.34 7.43 1.81
CA SER A 67 -1.80 8.63 1.10
C SER A 67 -3.16 8.40 0.42
N LEU A 68 -3.37 7.23 -0.18
CA LEU A 68 -4.63 6.86 -0.80
C LEU A 68 -5.77 6.82 0.23
N ILE A 69 -5.56 6.20 1.39
CA ILE A 69 -6.59 6.11 2.43
C ILE A 69 -6.97 7.49 2.97
N VAL A 70 -5.99 8.38 3.13
CA VAL A 70 -6.25 9.79 3.48
C VAL A 70 -7.10 10.47 2.41
N ALA A 71 -6.79 10.25 1.13
CA ALA A 71 -7.54 10.83 0.01
C ALA A 71 -8.95 10.26 -0.17
N LEU A 72 -9.27 9.12 0.46
CA LEU A 72 -10.60 8.50 0.49
C LEU A 72 -11.39 8.86 1.75
N ASP A 73 -10.93 9.85 2.53
CA ASP A 73 -11.52 10.24 3.82
C ASP A 73 -11.53 9.13 4.87
N GLN A 74 -10.50 8.28 4.85
CA GLN A 74 -10.19 7.30 5.91
C GLN A 74 -11.32 6.30 6.17
N PRO A 75 -11.78 5.54 5.16
CA PRO A 75 -12.84 4.57 5.33
C PRO A 75 -12.43 3.49 6.34
N PRO A 76 -13.34 3.06 7.23
CA PRO A 76 -13.04 2.12 8.30
C PRO A 76 -12.58 0.78 7.71
N ASN A 77 -11.58 0.17 8.35
CA ASN A 77 -10.99 -1.14 8.01
C ASN A 77 -10.32 -1.26 6.63
N LEU A 78 -10.43 -0.26 5.74
CA LEU A 78 -9.92 -0.41 4.38
C LEU A 78 -8.39 -0.57 4.33
N LEU A 79 -7.65 0.24 5.09
CA LEU A 79 -6.20 0.13 5.18
C LEU A 79 -5.77 -1.24 5.71
N ARG A 80 -6.49 -1.73 6.73
CA ARG A 80 -6.25 -3.03 7.34
C ARG A 80 -6.43 -4.16 6.33
N MET A 81 -7.52 -4.16 5.58
CA MET A 81 -7.77 -5.16 4.53
C MET A 81 -6.67 -5.19 3.47
N PHE A 82 -6.11 -4.03 3.10
CA PHE A 82 -4.96 -3.98 2.20
C PHE A 82 -3.70 -4.55 2.86
N PHE A 83 -3.43 -4.23 4.13
CA PHE A 83 -2.26 -4.76 4.85
C PHE A 83 -2.32 -6.29 4.94
N ASP A 84 -3.46 -6.85 5.36
CA ASP A 84 -3.66 -8.31 5.41
C ASP A 84 -3.41 -8.95 4.04
N CYS A 85 -4.03 -8.42 2.98
CA CYS A 85 -3.87 -8.97 1.63
C CYS A 85 -2.45 -8.86 1.08
N LEU A 86 -1.72 -7.78 1.34
CA LEU A 86 -0.35 -7.58 0.85
C LEU A 86 0.67 -8.43 1.61
N TYR A 87 0.38 -8.72 2.87
CA TYR A 87 1.16 -9.62 3.70
C TYR A 87 0.93 -11.08 3.30
N ASP A 88 -0.33 -11.53 3.22
CA ASP A 88 -0.70 -12.90 2.87
C ASP A 88 -0.19 -13.33 1.49
N GLU A 89 -0.08 -12.38 0.56
CA GLU A 89 0.38 -12.62 -0.81
C GLU A 89 1.88 -12.32 -1.02
N ASP A 90 2.68 -12.21 0.06
CA ASP A 90 4.15 -12.00 0.02
C ASP A 90 4.59 -10.75 -0.80
N VAL A 91 3.75 -9.72 -0.89
CA VAL A 91 4.07 -8.48 -1.63
C VAL A 91 4.89 -7.54 -0.77
N ILE A 92 4.54 -7.44 0.52
CA ILE A 92 5.20 -6.58 1.51
C ILE A 92 5.64 -7.45 2.67
N SER A 93 6.92 -7.38 3.00
CA SER A 93 7.51 -8.12 4.11
C SER A 93 7.10 -7.54 5.46
N GLU A 94 7.16 -8.38 6.49
CA GLU A 94 7.00 -7.97 7.88
C GLU A 94 7.94 -6.82 8.28
N ASP A 95 9.22 -6.89 7.87
CA ASP A 95 10.22 -5.86 8.12
C ASP A 95 9.79 -4.50 7.51
N ALA A 96 9.26 -4.50 6.29
CA ALA A 96 8.75 -3.27 5.68
C ALA A 96 7.55 -2.68 6.46
N PHE A 97 6.65 -3.52 6.97
CA PHE A 97 5.55 -3.04 7.82
C PHE A 97 6.05 -2.41 9.12
N TYR A 98 7.02 -3.03 9.81
CA TYR A 98 7.61 -2.47 11.03
C TYR A 98 8.41 -1.19 10.77
N GLN A 99 9.18 -1.12 9.69
CA GLN A 99 9.89 0.08 9.30
C GLN A 99 8.92 1.21 8.93
N TRP A 100 7.83 0.90 8.23
CA TRP A 100 6.77 1.87 7.98
C TRP A 100 6.18 2.34 9.32
N GLU A 101 5.77 1.43 10.21
CA GLU A 101 5.17 1.73 11.50
C GLU A 101 6.02 2.71 12.33
N THR A 102 7.32 2.42 12.43
CA THR A 102 8.27 3.16 13.25
C THR A 102 8.91 4.36 12.54
N SER A 103 8.58 4.59 11.26
CA SER A 103 9.15 5.65 10.44
C SER A 103 8.93 7.05 11.03
N LYS A 104 10.02 7.80 11.13
CA LYS A 104 10.06 9.20 11.61
C LYS A 104 10.35 10.20 10.48
N ASP A 105 10.31 9.75 9.22
CA ASP A 105 10.55 10.64 8.07
C ASP A 105 9.49 11.75 8.08
N PRO A 106 9.88 13.03 8.17
CA PRO A 106 8.94 14.16 8.14
C PRO A 106 8.05 14.20 6.90
N ALA A 107 8.55 13.73 5.75
CA ALA A 107 7.79 13.70 4.49
C ALA A 107 6.61 12.72 4.55
N GLU A 108 6.70 11.68 5.38
CA GLU A 108 5.75 10.56 5.43
C GLU A 108 4.81 10.61 6.64
N GLN A 109 4.84 11.70 7.41
CA GLN A 109 4.00 11.86 8.60
C GLN A 109 2.55 12.26 8.27
N GLN A 110 2.28 12.75 7.06
CA GLN A 110 0.93 13.19 6.69
C GLN A 110 -0.04 12.01 6.70
N GLY A 111 -1.06 12.07 7.57
CA GLY A 111 -2.06 11.01 7.74
C GLY A 111 -1.58 9.76 8.48
N LYS A 112 -0.28 9.69 8.85
CA LYS A 112 0.34 8.56 9.53
C LYS A 112 -0.36 8.19 10.83
N GLY A 113 -0.68 9.17 11.67
CA GLY A 113 -1.29 8.92 12.98
C GLY A 113 -2.68 8.26 12.89
N VAL A 114 -3.47 8.61 11.88
CA VAL A 114 -4.78 7.95 11.68
C VAL A 114 -4.60 6.58 11.04
N ALA A 115 -3.69 6.47 10.07
CA ALA A 115 -3.33 5.19 9.47
C ALA A 115 -2.93 4.16 10.55
N LEU A 116 -1.98 4.51 11.43
CA LEU A 116 -1.54 3.67 12.56
C LEU A 116 -2.69 3.22 13.46
N LYS A 117 -3.61 4.12 13.82
CA LYS A 117 -4.78 3.78 14.64
C LYS A 117 -5.70 2.76 13.97
N SER A 118 -5.83 2.82 12.65
CA SER A 118 -6.69 1.90 11.89
C SER A 118 -6.09 0.51 11.68
N VAL A 119 -4.76 0.37 11.80
CA VAL A 119 -4.06 -0.91 11.62
C VAL A 119 -3.41 -1.42 12.91
N THR A 120 -3.74 -0.85 14.08
CA THR A 120 -3.14 -1.30 15.36
C THR A 120 -3.30 -2.81 15.56
N ALA A 121 -4.46 -3.36 15.22
CA ALA A 121 -4.73 -4.80 15.33
C ALA A 121 -3.98 -5.69 14.31
N PHE A 122 -3.26 -5.11 13.34
CA PHE A 122 -2.39 -5.85 12.41
C PHE A 122 -1.05 -6.18 13.08
N PHE A 123 -0.60 -5.34 14.01
CA PHE A 123 0.70 -5.45 14.68
C PHE A 123 0.62 -6.11 16.07
N THR A 124 -0.56 -6.62 16.47
CA THR A 124 -0.82 -7.27 17.76
C THR A 124 -1.19 -8.72 17.57
#